data_AF-A0A167DW56-F1
#
_entry.id   AF-A0A167DW56-F1
#
_cell.length_a   1.000
_cell.length_b   1.000
_cell.length_c   1.000
_cell.angle_alpha   90.00
_cell.angle_beta   90.00
_cell.angle_gamma   90.00
#
_symmetry.space_group_name_H-M   'P 1'
#
loop_
_entity.id
_entity.type
_entity.pdbx_description
1 polymer ?
#
loop_
_entity_poly.entity_id
_entity_poly.type
_entity_poly.pdbx_seq_one_letter_code
_entity_poly.pdbx_strand_id
1 'polypeptide(L)'
;MVFPAPFGRELSKEEAYIAELDSKTGASLKLTILNPKGTIWTLVAGGGASVVYADAIASAGFADELANYGEYSGAPNEVQTYEYAKTVLDLMTRGEPVESGKVLFIGGGIANFTQVGSTFKGIIRAFRDYKNALHNHKVRIYIRRGGPNWQEGLRLIKNAGEELDLPMEIFGPDMHVSGIVPLALLGKRPKNVQQFGAASSTTPSTPLNI
;
A
#
# COMPACT_ATOMS: atom_id res chain seq x y z
N MET A 1 8.40 -30.32 -4.14
CA MET A 1 9.19 -30.08 -2.91
C MET A 1 8.35 -29.18 -2.02
N VAL A 2 8.15 -29.54 -0.75
CA VAL A 2 7.35 -28.74 0.21
C VAL A 2 8.32 -28.05 1.17
N PHE A 3 8.23 -26.73 1.30
CA PHE A 3 9.00 -25.97 2.27
C PHE A 3 8.13 -25.67 3.49
N PRO A 4 8.41 -26.26 4.66
CA PRO A 4 7.60 -26.02 5.86
C PRO A 4 7.78 -24.59 6.36
N ALA A 5 6.76 -24.07 7.06
CA ALA A 5 6.87 -22.81 7.77
C ALA A 5 7.91 -22.90 8.91
N PRO A 6 8.52 -21.78 9.33
CA PRO A 6 9.41 -21.74 10.48
C PRO A 6 8.72 -22.29 11.75
N PHE A 7 9.52 -22.82 12.67
CA PHE A 7 9.04 -23.34 13.94
C PHE A 7 8.15 -22.31 14.67
N GLY A 8 6.99 -22.76 15.16
CA GLY A 8 6.02 -21.90 15.84
C GLY A 8 4.96 -21.27 14.94
N ARG A 9 4.97 -21.54 13.63
CA ARG A 9 3.93 -21.08 12.69
C ARG A 9 3.53 -22.18 11.72
N GLU A 10 2.26 -22.18 11.34
CA GLU A 10 1.76 -22.93 10.18
C GLU A 10 1.56 -21.97 9.01
N LEU A 11 1.77 -22.46 7.78
CA LEU A 11 1.49 -21.70 6.58
C LEU A 11 -0.04 -21.53 6.45
N SER A 12 -0.52 -20.29 6.51
CA SER A 12 -1.94 -20.02 6.31
C SER A 12 -2.39 -20.35 4.88
N LYS A 13 -3.71 -20.52 4.69
CA LYS A 13 -4.28 -20.78 3.35
C LYS A 13 -3.98 -19.62 2.39
N GLU A 14 -3.95 -18.40 2.91
CA GLU A 14 -3.68 -17.18 2.16
C GLU A 14 -2.19 -17.06 1.79
N GLU A 15 -1.27 -17.40 2.70
CA GLU A 15 0.16 -17.50 2.39
C GLU A 15 0.43 -18.59 1.34
N ALA A 16 -0.25 -19.74 1.44
CA ALA A 16 -0.19 -20.80 0.44
C ALA A 16 -0.69 -20.34 -0.94
N TYR A 17 -1.82 -19.63 -0.96
CA TYR A 17 -2.41 -19.09 -2.19
C TYR A 17 -1.47 -18.09 -2.88
N ILE A 18 -0.87 -17.16 -2.13
CA ILE A 18 0.11 -16.22 -2.69
C ILE A 18 1.36 -16.95 -3.19
N ALA A 19 1.86 -17.96 -2.45
CA ALA A 19 2.99 -18.77 -2.91
C ALA A 19 2.67 -19.55 -4.19
N GLU A 20 1.43 -20.02 -4.35
CA GLU A 20 0.98 -20.67 -5.58
C GLU A 20 0.93 -19.68 -6.75
N LEU A 21 0.39 -18.47 -6.55
CA LEU A 21 0.38 -17.41 -7.57
C LEU A 21 1.80 -17.03 -8.00
N ASP A 22 2.71 -16.89 -7.04
CA ASP A 22 4.13 -16.60 -7.25
C ASP A 22 4.81 -17.67 -8.12
N SER A 23 4.53 -18.95 -7.87
CA SER A 23 5.09 -20.05 -8.66
C SER A 23 4.67 -20.08 -10.14
N LYS A 24 3.59 -19.35 -10.49
CA LYS A 24 2.99 -19.31 -11.83
C LYS A 24 3.35 -18.04 -12.61
N THR A 25 4.26 -17.22 -12.12
CA THR A 25 4.65 -15.95 -12.73
C THR A 25 6.15 -15.71 -12.73
N GLY A 26 6.63 -14.87 -13.65
CA GLY A 26 7.99 -14.32 -13.59
C GLY A 26 8.12 -13.11 -12.67
N ALA A 27 7.00 -12.60 -12.16
CA ALA A 27 6.96 -11.61 -11.08
C ALA A 27 7.32 -12.28 -9.73
N SER A 28 7.53 -11.48 -8.69
CA SER A 28 7.63 -11.97 -7.31
C SER A 28 6.43 -11.48 -6.52
N LEU A 29 5.75 -12.40 -5.84
CA LEU A 29 4.63 -12.16 -4.93
C LEU A 29 4.93 -12.90 -3.62
N LYS A 30 5.04 -12.17 -2.51
CA LYS A 30 5.39 -12.76 -1.21
C LYS A 30 4.46 -12.21 -0.15
N LEU A 31 3.89 -13.07 0.67
CA LEU A 31 3.06 -12.68 1.81
C LEU A 31 3.46 -13.51 3.02
N THR A 32 3.53 -12.84 4.17
CA THR A 32 3.73 -13.44 5.48
C THR A 32 2.86 -12.69 6.47
N ILE A 33 1.98 -13.40 7.18
CA ILE A 33 1.09 -12.80 8.18
C ILE A 33 1.80 -12.80 9.53
N LEU A 34 2.11 -11.64 10.09
CA LEU A 34 2.81 -11.50 11.36
C LEU A 34 1.83 -11.49 12.53
N ASN A 35 0.83 -10.61 12.45
CA ASN A 35 -0.22 -10.45 13.46
C ASN A 35 -1.57 -10.27 12.74
N PRO A 36 -2.41 -11.32 12.62
CA PRO A 36 -3.71 -11.21 11.96
C PRO A 36 -4.65 -10.17 12.57
N LYS A 37 -4.44 -9.78 13.83
CA LYS A 37 -5.23 -8.77 14.54
C LYS A 37 -4.62 -7.36 14.45
N GLY A 38 -3.43 -7.23 13.86
CA GLY A 38 -2.73 -5.96 13.72
C GLY A 38 -3.56 -4.93 12.94
N THR A 39 -3.41 -3.67 13.31
CA THR A 39 -4.14 -2.56 12.68
C THR A 39 -3.40 -1.93 11.50
N ILE A 40 -2.13 -2.30 11.27
CA ILE A 40 -1.30 -1.75 10.19
C ILE A 40 -1.01 -2.82 9.14
N TRP A 41 -1.47 -2.56 7.92
CA TRP A 41 -1.34 -3.46 6.78
C TRP A 41 -0.51 -2.82 5.66
N THR A 42 0.21 -3.64 4.90
CA THR A 42 1.11 -3.18 3.86
C THR A 42 0.88 -3.91 2.53
N LEU A 43 0.86 -3.12 1.45
CA LEU A 43 0.90 -3.53 0.05
C LEU A 43 2.05 -2.76 -0.62
N VAL A 44 3.28 -3.24 -0.42
CA VAL A 44 4.49 -2.53 -0.87
C VAL A 44 5.08 -3.21 -2.08
N ALA A 45 5.36 -2.45 -3.14
CA ALA A 45 6.02 -3.01 -4.31
C ALA A 45 7.55 -2.89 -4.25
N GLY A 46 8.23 -4.03 -4.39
CA GLY A 46 9.68 -4.18 -4.32
C GLY A 46 10.17 -4.70 -2.96
N GLY A 47 10.94 -5.79 -2.97
CA GLY A 47 11.49 -6.41 -1.75
C GLY A 47 12.25 -5.44 -0.85
N GLY A 48 13.23 -4.70 -1.37
CA GLY A 48 13.97 -3.72 -0.57
C GLY A 48 13.09 -2.61 0.01
N ALA A 49 12.06 -2.18 -0.73
CA ALA A 49 11.13 -1.17 -0.22
C ALA A 49 10.22 -1.75 0.88
N SER A 50 9.79 -3.00 0.77
CA SER A 50 8.97 -3.66 1.81
C SER A 50 9.69 -3.72 3.16
N VAL A 51 11.01 -3.99 3.14
CA VAL A 51 11.86 -3.94 4.34
C VAL A 51 11.91 -2.53 4.92
N VAL A 52 12.18 -1.51 4.10
CA VAL A 52 12.23 -0.11 4.55
C VAL A 52 10.90 0.37 5.16
N TYR A 53 9.77 -0.11 4.63
CA TYR A 53 8.45 0.19 5.21
C TYR A 53 8.26 -0.48 6.57
N ALA A 54 8.62 -1.77 6.69
CA ALA A 54 8.56 -2.49 7.97
C ALA A 54 9.46 -1.83 9.03
N ASP A 55 10.70 -1.47 8.67
CA ASP A 55 11.64 -0.76 9.55
C ASP A 55 11.09 0.60 9.99
N ALA A 56 10.45 1.35 9.08
CA ALA A 56 9.85 2.65 9.41
C ALA A 56 8.67 2.52 10.37
N ILE A 57 7.85 1.47 10.22
CA ILE A 57 6.72 1.18 11.11
C ILE A 57 7.24 0.78 12.50
N ALA A 58 8.24 -0.10 12.55
CA ALA A 58 8.90 -0.49 13.79
C ALA A 58 9.57 0.70 14.49
N SER A 59 10.30 1.54 13.74
CA SER A 59 10.95 2.75 14.26
C SER A 59 9.96 3.81 14.75
N ALA A 60 8.73 3.79 14.25
CA ALA A 60 7.64 4.63 14.74
C ALA A 60 6.99 4.09 16.03
N GLY A 61 7.39 2.90 16.51
CA GLY A 61 6.88 2.27 17.73
C GLY A 61 5.69 1.34 17.52
N PHE A 62 5.42 0.91 16.28
CA PHE A 62 4.23 0.13 15.92
C PHE A 62 4.55 -1.27 15.38
N ALA A 63 5.67 -1.87 15.80
CA ALA A 63 6.06 -3.20 15.36
C ALA A 63 5.00 -4.27 15.68
N ASP A 64 4.41 -4.21 16.87
CA ASP A 64 3.39 -5.18 17.31
C ASP A 64 2.04 -5.04 16.57
N GLU A 65 1.81 -3.86 15.97
CA GLU A 65 0.60 -3.57 15.18
C GLU A 65 0.76 -3.93 13.69
N LEU A 66 1.98 -4.27 13.25
CA LEU A 66 2.24 -4.66 11.87
C LEU A 66 1.67 -6.05 11.58
N ALA A 67 0.64 -6.09 10.74
CA ALA A 67 -0.13 -7.30 10.51
C ALA A 67 0.53 -8.25 9.51
N ASN A 68 1.20 -7.71 8.49
CA ASN A 68 1.81 -8.49 7.43
C ASN A 68 3.14 -7.92 6.98
N TYR A 69 4.02 -8.82 6.52
CA TYR A 69 5.20 -8.52 5.74
C TYR A 69 5.05 -9.19 4.37
N GLY A 70 5.31 -8.44 3.30
CA GLY A 70 5.14 -8.96 1.96
C GLY A 70 5.46 -7.93 0.89
N GLU A 71 5.57 -8.40 -0.34
CA GLU A 71 5.90 -7.57 -1.49
C GLU A 71 5.31 -8.10 -2.78
N TYR A 72 5.15 -7.19 -3.74
CA TYR A 72 4.94 -7.54 -5.14
C TYR A 72 5.96 -6.81 -6.02
N SER A 73 6.67 -7.53 -6.89
CA SER A 73 7.72 -6.96 -7.74
C SER A 73 7.94 -7.77 -9.02
N GLY A 74 8.89 -7.36 -9.87
CA GLY A 74 9.10 -8.05 -11.16
C GLY A 74 8.01 -7.78 -12.21
N ALA A 75 7.32 -6.64 -12.10
CA ALA A 75 6.24 -6.22 -13.00
C ALA A 75 5.06 -7.20 -13.12
N PRO A 76 4.35 -7.48 -12.00
CA PRO A 76 3.13 -8.27 -12.07
C PRO A 76 2.07 -7.57 -12.92
N ASN A 77 1.20 -8.36 -13.54
CA ASN A 77 0.10 -7.85 -14.33
C ASN A 77 -1.09 -7.43 -13.45
N GLU A 78 -2.13 -6.86 -14.07
CA GLU A 78 -3.34 -6.39 -13.39
C GLU A 78 -4.03 -7.50 -12.58
N VAL A 79 -4.18 -8.70 -13.15
CA VAL A 79 -4.85 -9.83 -12.50
C VAL A 79 -4.07 -10.33 -11.29
N GLN A 80 -2.74 -10.47 -11.43
CA GLN A 80 -1.86 -10.88 -10.33
C GLN A 80 -1.89 -9.85 -9.20
N THR A 81 -1.87 -8.56 -9.54
CA THR A 81 -1.95 -7.50 -8.53
C THR A 81 -3.34 -7.48 -7.86
N TYR A 82 -4.41 -7.73 -8.61
CA TYR A 82 -5.76 -7.89 -8.07
C TYR A 82 -5.85 -9.04 -7.08
N GLU A 83 -5.40 -10.24 -7.43
CA GLU A 83 -5.47 -11.41 -6.55
C GLU A 83 -4.64 -11.20 -5.27
N TYR A 84 -3.46 -10.60 -5.39
CA TYR A 84 -2.63 -10.25 -4.25
C TYR A 84 -3.31 -9.20 -3.35
N ALA A 85 -3.81 -8.10 -3.93
CA ALA A 85 -4.49 -7.05 -3.19
C ALA A 85 -5.74 -7.58 -2.50
N LYS A 86 -6.63 -8.27 -3.22
CA LYS A 86 -7.82 -8.93 -2.69
C LYS A 86 -7.51 -9.79 -1.48
N THR A 87 -6.44 -10.59 -1.52
CA THR A 87 -6.04 -11.45 -0.40
C THR A 87 -5.71 -10.64 0.85
N VAL A 88 -4.99 -9.53 0.70
CA VAL A 88 -4.68 -8.62 1.82
C VAL A 88 -5.91 -7.88 2.33
N LEU A 89 -6.77 -7.39 1.43
CA LEU A 89 -8.02 -6.71 1.80
C LEU A 89 -8.95 -7.64 2.56
N ASP A 90 -9.07 -8.89 2.10
CA ASP A 90 -9.82 -9.93 2.79
C ASP A 90 -9.33 -10.12 4.23
N LEU A 91 -8.04 -10.42 4.38
CA LEU A 91 -7.41 -10.64 5.69
C LEU A 91 -7.61 -9.45 6.63
N MET A 92 -7.42 -8.22 6.15
CA MET A 92 -7.53 -7.04 6.99
C MET A 92 -8.98 -6.68 7.37
N THR A 93 -9.98 -7.18 6.66
CA THR A 93 -11.41 -6.96 6.96
C THR A 93 -12.11 -8.18 7.56
N ARG A 94 -11.37 -9.09 8.20
CA ARG A 94 -11.95 -10.17 9.00
C ARG A 94 -12.22 -9.71 10.43
N GLY A 95 -13.22 -10.35 11.06
CA GLY A 95 -13.58 -10.14 12.47
C GLY A 95 -14.30 -8.82 12.74
N GLU A 96 -14.38 -8.45 14.02
CA GLU A 96 -15.03 -7.21 14.43
C GLU A 96 -14.18 -5.96 14.08
N PRO A 97 -14.82 -4.85 13.65
CA PRO A 97 -14.13 -3.58 13.50
C PRO A 97 -13.45 -3.10 14.78
N VAL A 98 -12.24 -2.57 14.65
CA VAL A 98 -11.51 -1.92 15.75
C VAL A 98 -11.93 -0.44 15.78
N GLU A 99 -12.14 0.13 16.97
CA GLU A 99 -12.67 1.48 17.13
C GLU A 99 -11.82 2.55 16.41
N SER A 100 -10.48 2.44 16.52
CA SER A 100 -9.47 3.32 15.91
C SER A 100 -9.35 3.18 14.39
N GLY A 101 -9.98 2.15 13.81
CA GLY A 101 -9.84 1.74 12.42
C GLY A 101 -8.53 1.02 12.13
N LYS A 102 -8.21 0.87 10.85
CA LYS A 102 -6.96 0.27 10.37
C LYS A 102 -6.26 1.19 9.37
N VAL A 103 -4.97 0.99 9.17
CA VAL A 103 -4.16 1.73 8.21
C VAL A 103 -3.65 0.76 7.13
N LEU A 104 -3.79 1.13 5.87
CA LEU A 104 -3.22 0.42 4.73
C LEU A 104 -2.17 1.30 4.03
N PHE A 105 -0.92 0.85 4.03
CA PHE A 105 0.15 1.48 3.27
C PHE A 105 0.29 0.83 1.89
N ILE A 106 0.07 1.60 0.82
CA ILE A 106 0.32 1.18 -0.56
C ILE A 106 1.56 1.92 -1.06
N GLY A 107 2.69 1.23 -1.01
CA GLY A 107 3.99 1.89 -1.03
C GLY A 107 4.98 1.39 -2.07
N GLY A 108 6.14 2.03 -2.03
CA GLY A 108 7.41 1.41 -2.40
C GLY A 108 8.34 2.32 -3.19
N GLY A 109 9.42 1.72 -3.69
CA GLY A 109 10.46 2.42 -4.43
C GLY A 109 9.95 3.00 -5.76
N ILE A 110 10.80 3.79 -6.40
CA ILE A 110 10.57 4.21 -7.79
C ILE A 110 10.86 2.99 -8.67
N ALA A 111 9.84 2.44 -9.33
CA ALA A 111 10.02 1.26 -10.17
C ALA A 111 10.85 1.58 -11.42
N ASN A 112 11.67 0.62 -11.86
CA ASN A 112 12.44 0.73 -13.10
C ASN A 112 11.60 0.37 -14.34
N PHE A 113 10.82 -0.71 -14.26
CA PHE A 113 10.10 -1.28 -15.41
C PHE A 113 8.66 -1.74 -15.09
N THR A 114 8.24 -1.73 -13.82
CA THR A 114 6.85 -2.04 -13.45
C THR A 114 5.91 -0.91 -13.88
N GLN A 115 4.89 -1.25 -14.68
CA GLN A 115 3.86 -0.31 -15.12
C GLN A 115 2.89 0.02 -13.97
N VAL A 116 3.08 1.18 -13.33
CA VAL A 116 2.32 1.55 -12.12
C VAL A 116 0.81 1.57 -12.39
N GLY A 117 0.39 2.14 -13.52
CA GLY A 117 -1.02 2.16 -13.92
C GLY A 117 -1.66 0.77 -14.02
N SER A 118 -0.93 -0.25 -14.51
CA SER A 118 -1.44 -1.63 -14.60
C SER A 118 -1.65 -2.24 -13.21
N THR A 119 -0.65 -2.10 -12.33
CA THR A 119 -0.76 -2.60 -10.96
C THR A 119 -1.87 -1.89 -10.18
N PHE A 120 -2.03 -0.58 -10.36
CA PHE A 120 -3.06 0.17 -9.67
C PHE A 120 -4.47 -0.16 -10.17
N LYS A 121 -4.66 -0.52 -11.44
CA LYS A 121 -5.95 -1.06 -11.91
C LYS A 121 -6.35 -2.33 -11.15
N GLY A 122 -5.40 -3.22 -10.88
CA GLY A 122 -5.64 -4.42 -10.08
C GLY A 122 -6.05 -4.10 -8.65
N ILE A 123 -5.36 -3.14 -8.02
CA ILE A 123 -5.70 -2.66 -6.67
C ILE A 123 -7.09 -2.00 -6.65
N ILE A 124 -7.39 -1.12 -7.61
CA ILE A 124 -8.69 -0.44 -7.73
C ILE A 124 -9.83 -1.45 -7.88
N ARG A 125 -9.62 -2.50 -8.68
CA ARG A 125 -10.60 -3.58 -8.82
C ARG A 125 -10.85 -4.26 -7.47
N ALA A 126 -9.81 -4.54 -6.69
CA ALA A 126 -9.96 -5.11 -5.35
C ALA A 126 -10.68 -4.14 -4.38
N PHE A 127 -10.39 -2.84 -4.45
CA PHE A 127 -11.13 -1.83 -3.66
C PHE A 127 -12.62 -1.80 -3.98
N ARG A 128 -13.02 -1.96 -5.25
CA ARG A 128 -14.43 -2.03 -5.62
C ARG A 128 -15.12 -3.23 -4.98
N ASP A 129 -14.47 -4.39 -5.01
CA ASP A 129 -15.02 -5.62 -4.43
C ASP A 129 -15.13 -5.54 -2.88
N TYR A 130 -14.19 -4.85 -2.23
CA TYR A 130 -14.10 -4.77 -0.77
C TYR A 130 -14.59 -3.44 -0.19
N LYS A 131 -15.24 -2.57 -0.98
CA LYS A 131 -15.68 -1.22 -0.56
C LYS A 131 -16.36 -1.22 0.80
N ASN A 132 -17.44 -2.00 0.94
CA ASN A 132 -18.25 -2.03 2.16
C ASN A 132 -17.44 -2.51 3.38
N ALA A 133 -16.55 -3.48 3.17
CA ALA A 133 -15.70 -4.01 4.23
C ALA A 133 -14.65 -2.98 4.69
N LEU A 134 -14.04 -2.25 3.74
CA LEU A 134 -13.09 -1.17 4.05
C LEU A 134 -13.74 -0.04 4.83
N HIS A 135 -14.98 0.32 4.48
CA HIS A 135 -15.80 1.28 5.22
C HIS A 135 -16.11 0.79 6.63
N ASN A 136 -16.61 -0.45 6.77
CA ASN A 136 -16.96 -1.05 8.06
C ASN A 136 -15.75 -1.08 9.03
N HIS A 137 -14.56 -1.36 8.51
CA HIS A 137 -13.32 -1.39 9.29
C HIS A 137 -12.60 -0.03 9.41
N LYS A 138 -13.22 1.07 8.93
CA LYS A 138 -12.68 2.44 8.98
C LYS A 138 -11.23 2.51 8.46
N VAL A 139 -10.97 1.87 7.33
CA VAL A 139 -9.61 1.74 6.78
C VAL A 139 -9.16 3.09 6.20
N ARG A 140 -8.06 3.64 6.70
CA ARG A 140 -7.35 4.80 6.14
C ARG A 140 -6.21 4.35 5.24
N ILE A 141 -6.12 4.88 4.03
CA ILE A 141 -5.20 4.42 3.00
C ILE A 141 -4.17 5.50 2.72
N TYR A 142 -2.89 5.14 2.72
CA TYR A 142 -1.79 6.05 2.41
C TYR A 142 -0.98 5.48 1.24
N ILE A 143 -0.82 6.28 0.19
CA ILE A 143 -0.23 5.84 -1.07
C ILE A 143 1.02 6.65 -1.37
N ARG A 144 2.13 5.96 -1.68
CA ARG A 144 3.33 6.59 -2.25
C ARG A 144 3.91 5.70 -3.32
N ARG A 145 3.93 6.18 -4.56
CA ARG A 145 4.47 5.39 -5.68
C ARG A 145 5.11 6.23 -6.77
N GLY A 146 6.17 5.69 -7.38
CA GLY A 146 6.81 6.20 -8.58
C GLY A 146 7.22 5.08 -9.54
N GLY A 147 7.63 5.44 -10.75
CA GLY A 147 8.06 4.52 -11.81
C GLY A 147 7.30 4.73 -13.12
N PRO A 148 7.43 3.85 -14.12
CA PRO A 148 6.74 3.99 -15.40
C PRO A 148 5.23 4.25 -15.26
N ASN A 149 4.74 5.32 -15.90
CA ASN A 149 3.33 5.75 -15.90
C ASN A 149 2.72 5.96 -14.49
N TRP A 150 3.54 6.41 -13.52
CA TRP A 150 3.07 6.64 -12.16
C TRP A 150 2.01 7.74 -12.06
N GLN A 151 2.12 8.84 -12.81
CA GLN A 151 1.14 9.93 -12.76
C GLN A 151 -0.26 9.44 -13.12
N GLU A 152 -0.36 8.63 -14.18
CA GLU A 152 -1.62 8.03 -14.61
C GLU A 152 -2.13 7.02 -13.57
N GLY A 153 -1.25 6.20 -13.00
CA GLY A 153 -1.61 5.33 -11.89
C GLY A 153 -2.19 6.10 -10.70
N LEU A 154 -1.51 7.14 -10.23
CA LEU A 154 -1.97 7.97 -9.11
C LEU A 154 -3.29 8.68 -9.43
N ARG A 155 -3.47 9.15 -10.67
CA ARG A 155 -4.73 9.75 -11.14
C ARG A 155 -5.88 8.73 -11.08
N LEU A 156 -5.66 7.52 -11.59
CA LEU A 156 -6.67 6.45 -11.58
C LEU A 156 -7.09 6.08 -10.15
N ILE A 157 -6.13 5.91 -9.24
CA ILE A 157 -6.46 5.51 -7.85
C ILE A 157 -7.07 6.66 -7.06
N LYS A 158 -6.68 7.92 -7.34
CA LYS A 158 -7.34 9.11 -6.77
C LYS A 158 -8.81 9.17 -7.18
N ASN A 159 -9.09 9.04 -8.47
CA ASN A 159 -10.47 9.02 -8.98
C ASN A 159 -11.28 7.87 -8.38
N ALA A 160 -10.68 6.68 -8.24
CA ALA A 160 -11.33 5.55 -7.59
C ALA A 160 -11.59 5.80 -6.09
N GLY A 161 -10.67 6.46 -5.38
CA GLY A 161 -10.85 6.86 -3.99
C GLY A 161 -12.05 7.81 -3.83
N GLU A 162 -12.17 8.80 -4.71
CA GLU A 162 -13.31 9.72 -4.76
C GLU A 162 -14.63 9.00 -5.11
N GLU A 163 -14.62 8.14 -6.14
CA GLU A 163 -15.77 7.32 -6.57
C GLU A 163 -16.29 6.41 -5.44
N LEU A 164 -15.36 5.82 -4.66
CA LEU A 164 -15.67 4.82 -3.64
C LEU A 164 -15.80 5.42 -2.23
N ASP A 165 -15.61 6.73 -2.07
CA ASP A 165 -15.58 7.45 -0.80
C ASP A 165 -14.55 6.84 0.19
N LEU A 166 -13.38 6.47 -0.30
CA LEU A 166 -12.32 5.87 0.51
C LEU A 166 -11.34 6.96 0.99
N PRO A 167 -11.03 7.04 2.30
CA PRO A 167 -10.11 8.05 2.81
C PRO A 167 -8.66 7.74 2.39
N MET A 168 -8.16 8.47 1.40
CA MET A 168 -6.83 8.30 0.81
C MET A 168 -5.97 9.57 0.93
N GLU A 169 -4.72 9.44 1.37
CA GLU A 169 -3.68 10.45 1.11
C GLU A 169 -2.65 9.89 0.12
N ILE A 170 -2.50 10.56 -1.03
CA ILE A 170 -1.75 10.03 -2.18
C ILE A 170 -0.55 10.92 -2.47
N PHE A 171 0.63 10.32 -2.68
CA PHE A 171 1.89 11.02 -2.90
C PHE A 171 2.72 10.41 -4.04
N GLY A 172 3.49 11.27 -4.70
CA GLY A 172 4.39 10.91 -5.79
C GLY A 172 5.82 10.59 -5.34
N PRO A 173 6.78 10.57 -6.28
CA PRO A 173 8.19 10.30 -6.00
C PRO A 173 8.91 11.42 -5.23
N ASP A 174 8.33 12.62 -5.17
CA ASP A 174 8.78 13.77 -4.37
C ASP A 174 8.69 13.52 -2.85
N MET A 175 7.76 12.66 -2.42
CA MET A 175 7.69 12.15 -1.05
C MET A 175 8.80 11.12 -0.80
N HIS A 176 9.46 11.19 0.36
CA HIS A 176 10.41 10.17 0.81
C HIS A 176 9.77 8.78 0.77
N VAL A 177 10.54 7.74 0.44
CA VAL A 177 9.99 6.39 0.14
C VAL A 177 9.08 5.86 1.24
N SER A 178 9.45 6.03 2.51
CA SER A 178 8.67 5.66 3.70
C SER A 178 7.98 6.85 4.38
N GLY A 179 7.99 8.04 3.77
CA GLY A 179 7.50 9.28 4.38
C GLY A 179 6.02 9.25 4.75
N ILE A 180 5.22 8.39 4.12
CA ILE A 180 3.80 8.19 4.46
C ILE A 180 3.60 7.48 5.80
N VAL A 181 4.59 6.74 6.30
CA VAL A 181 4.52 6.05 7.60
C VAL A 181 4.48 7.03 8.78
N PRO A 182 5.48 7.92 9.00
CA PRO A 182 5.41 8.88 10.09
C PRO A 182 4.29 9.93 9.89
N LEU A 183 3.87 10.19 8.66
CA LEU A 183 2.68 10.99 8.37
C LEU A 183 1.43 10.35 9.00
N ALA A 184 1.18 9.08 8.67
CA ALA A 184 -0.02 8.37 9.10
C ALA A 184 -0.02 8.01 10.60
N LEU A 185 1.12 7.59 11.14
CA LEU A 185 1.21 7.03 12.50
C LEU A 185 1.57 8.08 13.55
N LEU A 186 2.28 9.15 13.16
CA LEU A 186 2.79 10.17 14.10
C LEU A 186 2.29 11.58 13.78
N GLY A 187 1.47 11.75 12.74
CA GLY A 187 1.00 13.07 12.28
C GLY A 187 2.10 13.98 11.73
N LYS A 188 3.29 13.43 11.44
CA LYS A 188 4.46 14.21 10.98
C LYS A 188 4.34 14.54 9.49
N ARG A 189 3.64 15.62 9.17
CA ARG A 189 3.46 16.07 7.77
C ARG A 189 4.74 16.72 7.22
N PRO A 190 5.26 16.28 6.08
CA PRO A 190 6.41 16.93 5.42
C PRO A 190 6.05 18.34 4.94
N LYS A 191 6.93 19.33 5.18
CA LYS A 191 6.65 20.75 4.88
C LYS A 191 6.57 21.09 3.38
N ASN A 192 7.35 20.40 2.56
CA ASN A 192 7.54 20.75 1.13
C ASN A 192 7.01 19.67 0.19
N VAL A 193 6.11 18.80 0.66
CA VAL A 193 5.53 17.72 -0.13
C VAL A 193 4.02 17.87 -0.06
N GLN A 194 3.38 17.98 -1.21
CA GLN A 194 1.93 18.11 -1.32
C GLN A 194 1.31 16.76 -1.70
N GLN A 195 0.05 16.57 -1.33
CA GLN A 195 -0.70 15.43 -1.87
C GLN A 195 -0.84 15.56 -3.39
N PHE A 196 -0.81 14.43 -4.08
CA PHE A 196 -0.99 14.37 -5.52
C PHE A 196 -2.33 14.96 -5.94
N GLY A 197 -2.30 15.94 -6.85
CA GLY A 197 -3.49 16.64 -7.32
C GLY A 197 -3.99 17.75 -6.38
N ALA A 198 -3.24 18.11 -5.34
CA ALA A 198 -3.49 19.35 -4.61
C ALA A 198 -3.31 20.56 -5.57
N ALA A 199 -4.20 21.57 -5.45
CA ALA A 199 -4.05 22.80 -6.19
C ALA A 199 -2.74 23.49 -5.77
N SER A 200 -1.89 23.85 -6.74
CA SER A 200 -0.66 24.58 -6.45
C SER A 200 -1.02 25.92 -5.81
N SER A 201 -0.66 26.13 -4.55
CA SER A 201 -0.70 27.44 -3.92
C SER A 201 0.47 28.28 -4.45
N THR A 202 0.46 28.64 -5.73
CA THR A 202 1.30 29.72 -6.24
C THR A 202 0.66 31.02 -5.80
N THR A 203 1.11 31.55 -4.66
CA THR A 203 0.90 32.95 -4.33
C THR A 203 1.51 33.77 -5.47
N PRO A 204 0.77 34.69 -6.12
CA PRO A 204 1.36 35.56 -7.13
C PRO A 204 2.52 36.32 -6.47
N SER A 205 3.73 36.17 -7.00
CA SER A 205 4.87 36.97 -6.59
C SER A 205 4.51 38.44 -6.78
N THR A 206 4.50 39.21 -5.69
CA THR A 206 4.37 40.66 -5.73
C THR A 206 5.43 41.21 -6.69
N PRO A 207 5.07 41.97 -7.73
CA PRO A 207 6.08 42.56 -8.60
C PRO A 207 6.96 43.49 -7.76
N LEU A 208 8.27 43.35 -7.94
CA LEU A 208 9.25 44.31 -7.43
C LEU A 208 8.95 45.67 -8.06
N ASN A 209 8.43 46.60 -7.26
CA ASN A 209 8.45 48.01 -7.61
C ASN A 209 9.91 48.47 -7.62
N ILE A 210 10.41 48.80 -8.80
CA ILE A 210 11.62 49.61 -9.01
C ILE A 210 11.20 51.07 -8.94
#